data_AF-A0A444W9I9-F1
#
_entry.id   AF-A0A444W9I9-F1
#
_cell.length_a   1.000
_cell.length_b   1.000
_cell.length_c   1.000
_cell.angle_alpha   90.00
_cell.angle_beta   90.00
_cell.angle_gamma   90.00
#
_symmetry.space_group_name_H-M   'P 1'
#
loop_
_entity.id
_entity.type
_entity.pdbx_description
1 polymer ?
#
loop_
_entity_poly.entity_id
_entity_poly.type
_entity_poly.pdbx_seq_one_letter_code
_entity_poly.pdbx_strand_id
1 'polypeptide(L)' 'MKNWLIIVVFLLGLSITIVGAMFKVMHWPWASEMIIYGSLTEVLAVILLIIKLIINRKSNSFLNK' A
#
# COMPACT_ATOMS: atom_id res chain seq x y z
N MET A 1 -12.91 -13.24 -3.33
CA MET A 1 -12.20 -13.13 -2.02
C MET A 1 -10.75 -12.60 -2.11
N LYS A 2 -10.11 -12.52 -3.29
CA LYS A 2 -8.68 -12.20 -3.47
C LYS A 2 -8.26 -10.74 -3.21
N ASN A 3 -9.18 -9.83 -2.88
CA ASN A 3 -8.88 -8.40 -2.69
C ASN A 3 -8.46 -8.07 -1.26
N TRP A 4 -8.80 -8.93 -0.31
CA TRP A 4 -8.43 -8.81 1.10
C TRP A 4 -6.91 -8.71 1.29
N LEU A 5 -6.14 -9.51 0.56
CA LEU A 5 -4.68 -9.49 0.62
C LEU A 5 -4.09 -8.12 0.30
N ILE A 6 -4.69 -7.36 -0.61
CA ILE A 6 -4.17 -6.03 -1.00
C ILE A 6 -4.46 -5.01 0.10
N ILE A 7 -5.63 -5.11 0.74
CA ILE A 7 -6.00 -4.26 1.88
C ILE A 7 -5.08 -4.57 3.08
N VAL A 8 -4.76 -5.86 3.32
CA VAL A 8 -3.83 -6.27 4.38
C VAL A 8 -2.43 -5.73 4.11
N VAL A 9 -1.92 -5.83 2.88
CA VAL A 9 -0.60 -5.28 2.51
C VAL A 9 -0.57 -3.75 2.66
N PHE A 10 -1.66 -3.06 2.32
CA PHE A 10 -1.79 -1.63 2.51
C PHE A 10 -1.76 -1.24 4.00
N LEU A 11 -2.56 -1.91 4.84
CA LEU A 11 -2.58 -1.67 6.30
C LEU A 11 -1.24 -1.97 6.98
N LEU A 12 -0.52 -2.99 6.51
CA LEU A 12 0.83 -3.31 6.97
C LEU A 12 1.82 -2.20 6.59
N GLY A 13 1.78 -1.71 5.35
CA GLY A 13 2.60 -0.56 4.90
C GLY A 13 2.35 0.68 5.76
N LEU A 14 1.08 0.98 6.04
CA LEU A 14 0.65 2.11 6.86
C LEU A 14 1.16 2.00 8.30
N SER A 15 1.11 0.80 8.87
CA SER A 15 1.66 0.53 10.21
C SER A 15 3.17 0.76 10.25
N ILE A 16 3.91 0.33 9.22
CA ILE A 16 5.36 0.53 9.10
C ILE A 16 5.69 2.02 8.94
N THR A 17 4.94 2.76 8.14
CA THR A 17 5.12 4.20 7.97
C THR A 17 4.86 4.98 9.26
N ILE A 18 3.82 4.61 10.04
CA ILE A 18 3.55 5.22 11.36
C ILE A 18 4.70 4.96 12.32
N VAL A 19 5.20 3.72 12.38
CA VAL A 19 6.33 3.35 13.24
C VAL A 19 7.60 4.10 12.80
N GLY A 20 7.87 4.21 11.50
CA GLY A 20 8.97 5.01 10.95
C GLY A 20 8.87 6.50 11.29
N ALA A 21 7.67 7.08 11.21
CA ALA A 21 7.40 8.45 11.63
C ALA A 21 7.69 8.66 13.12
N MET A 22 7.35 7.68 13.96
CA MET A 22 7.66 7.69 15.38
C MET A 22 9.17 7.68 15.64
N PHE A 23 9.93 6.85 14.93
CA PHE A 23 11.40 6.84 14.99
C PHE A 23 12.04 8.14 14.51
N LYS A 24 11.42 8.84 13.55
CA LYS A 24 11.89 10.15 13.10
C LYS A 24 11.72 11.22 14.16
N VAL A 25 10.64 11.19 14.93
CA VAL A 25 10.45 12.08 16.10
C VAL A 25 11.52 11.80 17.16
N MET A 26 11.89 10.53 17.35
CA MET A 26 12.94 10.10 18.28
C MET A 26 14.38 10.42 17.81
N HIS A 27 14.56 11.11 16.66
CA HIS A 27 15.87 11.46 16.07
C HIS A 27 16.80 10.28 15.81
N TRP A 28 16.24 9.08 15.70
CA TRP A 28 17.05 7.89 15.51
C TRP A 28 17.79 7.98 14.17
N PRO A 29 19.10 7.61 14.12
CA PRO A 29 19.79 7.50 12.86
C PRO A 29 19.02 6.49 11.99
N TRP A 30 18.97 6.70 10.68
CA TRP A 30 18.23 5.87 9.71
C TRP A 30 16.70 6.01 9.72
N ALA A 31 16.11 6.84 10.57
CA ALA A 31 14.65 7.02 10.60
C ALA A 31 14.09 7.55 9.25
N SER A 32 14.83 8.43 8.58
CA SER A 32 14.45 8.94 7.26
C SER A 32 14.38 7.83 6.20
N GLU A 33 15.39 6.95 6.18
CA GLU A 33 15.44 5.79 5.27
C GLU A 33 14.24 4.86 5.50
N MET A 34 13.93 4.57 6.77
CA MET A 34 12.83 3.70 7.15
C MET A 34 11.46 4.24 6.69
N ILE A 35 11.24 5.57 6.76
CA ILE A 35 10.03 6.21 6.22
C ILE A 35 10.00 6.16 4.69
N ILE A 36 11.14 6.36 4.02
CA ILE A 36 11.23 6.29 2.56
C ILE A 36 10.82 4.90 2.09
N TYR A 37 11.33 3.83 2.69
CA TYR A 37 10.96 2.45 2.33
C TYR A 37 9.50 2.12 2.68
N GLY A 38 8.98 2.58 3.83
CA GLY A 38 7.57 2.42 4.21
C GLY A 38 6.61 3.08 3.22
N SER A 39 6.86 4.36 2.90
CA SER A 39 6.05 5.14 1.98
C SER A 39 6.12 4.63 0.53
N LEU A 40 7.28 4.18 0.06
CA LEU A 40 7.42 3.49 -1.23
C LEU A 40 6.53 2.25 -1.31
N THR A 41 6.50 1.46 -0.24
CA THR A 41 5.67 0.25 -0.17
C THR A 41 4.18 0.59 -0.19
N GLU A 42 3.75 1.64 0.51
CA GLU A 42 2.37 2.13 0.47
C GLU A 42 1.96 2.60 -0.93
N VAL A 43 2.79 3.40 -1.60
CA VAL A 43 2.51 3.90 -2.94
C VAL A 43 2.34 2.74 -3.93
N LEU A 44 3.22 1.74 -3.87
CA LEU A 44 3.11 0.54 -4.70
C LEU A 44 1.83 -0.25 -4.41
N ALA A 45 1.46 -0.43 -3.13
CA ALA A 45 0.23 -1.11 -2.75
C ALA A 45 -1.03 -0.40 -3.27
N VAL A 46 -1.07 0.94 -3.21
CA VAL A 46 -2.17 1.77 -3.73
C VAL A 46 -2.27 1.65 -5.25
N ILE A 47 -1.14 1.73 -5.97
CA ILE A 47 -1.11 1.60 -7.43
C ILE A 47 -1.65 0.22 -7.84
N LEU A 48 -1.22 -0.86 -7.19
CA LEU A 48 -1.71 -2.21 -7.47
C LEU A 48 -3.21 -2.36 -7.18
N LEU A 49 -3.71 -1.72 -6.12
CA LEU A 49 -5.14 -1.69 -5.80
C LEU A 49 -5.93 -1.00 -6.91
N ILE A 50 -5.48 0.18 -7.35
CA ILE A 50 -6.11 0.95 -8.43
C ILE A 50 -6.12 0.15 -9.74
N ILE A 51 -4.98 -0.42 -10.13
CA ILE A 51 -4.88 -1.26 -11.34
C ILE A 51 -5.87 -2.43 -11.26
N LYS A 52 -5.91 -3.13 -10.12
CA LYS A 52 -6.83 -4.25 -9.95
C LYS A 52 -8.29 -3.82 -9.95
N LEU A 53 -8.62 -2.66 -9.39
CA LEU A 53 -9.96 -2.10 -9.41
C LEU A 53 -10.41 -1.79 -10.84
N ILE A 54 -9.53 -1.19 -11.65
CA ILE A 54 -9.79 -0.88 -13.07
C ILE A 54 -9.97 -2.17 -13.88
N ILE A 55 -9.10 -3.16 -13.69
CA ILE A 55 -9.19 -4.47 -14.39
C ILE A 55 -10.46 -5.22 -13.98
N ASN A 56 -10.82 -5.23 -12.70
CA ASN A 56 -12.03 -5.91 -12.21
C ASN A 56 -13.31 -5.27 -12.76
N ARG A 57 -13.35 -3.93 -12.86
CA ARG A 57 -14.46 -3.20 -13.51
C ARG A 57 -14.62 -3.60 -14.98
N LYS A 58 -13.52 -3.73 -15.73
CA LYS A 58 -13.54 -4.14 -17.15
C LYS A 58 -14.03 -5.57 -17.35
N SER A 59 -13.73 -6.48 -16.42
CA SER A 59 -14.11 -7.90 -16.54
C SER A 59 -15.63 -8.14 -16.52
N ASN A 60 -16.40 -7.28 -15.86
CA ASN A 60 -17.86 -7.46 -15.75
C ASN A 60 -18.65 -6.87 -16.94
N SER A 61 -18.03 -6.07 -17.81
CA SER A 61 -18.72 -5.47 -18.97
C SER A 61 -18.56 -6.28 -20.26
N PHE A 62 -17.55 -7.15 -20.36
CA PHE A 62 -17.30 -7.94 -21.57
C PHE A 62 -18.11 -9.25 -21.63
N LEU A 63 -18.58 -9.74 -20.47
CA LEU A 63 -19.31 -11.01 -20.34
C LEU A 63 -20.83 -10.85 -20.19
N ASN A 64 -21.36 -9.63 -20.33
CA ASN A 64 -22.80 -9.38 -20.39
C ASN A 64 -23.23 -9.13 -21.84
N LYS A 65 -22.96 -10.12 -22.70
CA LYS A 65 -23.40 -10.15 -24.10
C LYS A 65 -24.04 -11.49 -24.40
#